data_AF-A0A536CW78-F1
#
_entry.id   AF-A0A536CW78-F1
#
_cell.length_a   1.000
_cell.length_b   1.000
_cell.length_c   1.000
_cell.angle_alpha   90.00
_cell.angle_beta   90.00
_cell.angle_gamma   90.00
#
_symmetry.space_group_name_H-M   'P 1'
#
loop_
_entity.id
_entity.type
_entity.pdbx_description
1 polymer ?
#
loop_
_entity_poly.entity_id
_entity_poly.type
_entity_poly.pdbx_seq_one_letter_code
_entity_poly.pdbx_strand_id
1 'polypeptide(L)' 'MVVHNSIEQDSDPVMFLYRPEYYKADERPGIAEVIVAKHRNGPTGMIELKFRRDHTRFYNLETRRPEPGTE' A
#
# COMPACT_ATOMS: atom_id res chain seq x y z
N MET A 1 -1.93 -11.14 -33.92
CA MET A 1 -3.02 -10.61 -33.08
C MET A 1 -2.36 -9.93 -31.89
N VAL A 2 -2.25 -8.60 -31.89
CA VAL A 2 -1.58 -7.85 -30.82
C VAL A 2 -2.60 -7.62 -29.71
N VAL A 3 -2.38 -8.27 -28.56
CA VAL A 3 -3.20 -8.09 -27.36
C VAL A 3 -2.71 -6.81 -26.68
N HIS A 4 -3.41 -5.70 -26.89
CA HIS A 4 -3.12 -4.48 -26.14
C HIS A 4 -3.67 -4.66 -24.73
N ASN A 5 -2.79 -4.95 -23.77
CA ASN A 5 -3.14 -4.96 -22.35
C ASN A 5 -3.25 -3.50 -21.86
N SER A 6 -4.26 -2.77 -22.36
CA SER A 6 -4.31 -1.29 -22.39
C SER A 6 -4.17 -0.67 -21.00
N ILE A 7 -4.84 -1.18 -19.97
CA ILE A 7 -4.82 -0.52 -18.65
C ILE A 7 -3.46 -0.64 -17.96
N GLU A 8 -2.82 -1.81 -18.03
CA GLU A 8 -1.49 -1.98 -17.44
C GLU A 8 -0.44 -1.18 -18.21
N GLN A 9 -0.59 -1.06 -19.53
CA GLN A 9 0.34 -0.29 -20.35
C GLN A 9 0.13 1.22 -20.22
N ASP A 10 -1.10 1.71 -20.05
CA ASP A 10 -1.43 3.14 -20.01
C ASP A 10 -1.33 3.75 -18.60
N SER A 11 -1.31 2.94 -17.54
CA SER A 11 -1.16 3.40 -16.15
C SER A 11 0.26 3.86 -15.81
N ASP A 12 0.38 4.91 -15.00
CA ASP A 12 1.67 5.43 -14.54
C ASP A 12 2.09 4.82 -13.19
N PRO A 13 1.23 4.84 -12.15
CA PRO A 13 1.35 3.89 -11.04
C PRO A 13 0.30 2.78 -11.12
N VAL A 14 0.70 1.55 -10.76
CA VAL A 14 -0.20 0.43 -10.46
C VAL A 14 0.05 0.00 -9.04
N MET A 15 -0.99 -0.03 -8.22
CA MET A 15 -0.92 -0.42 -6.82
C MET A 15 -1.94 -1.51 -6.50
N PHE A 16 -1.54 -2.48 -5.70
CA PHE A 16 -2.43 -3.48 -5.11
C PHE A 16 -2.60 -3.23 -3.62
N LEU A 17 -3.81 -3.50 -3.13
CA LEU A 17 -4.12 -3.48 -1.71
C LEU A 17 -4.31 -4.92 -1.24
N TYR A 18 -3.49 -5.32 -0.27
CA TYR A 18 -3.61 -6.64 0.37
C TYR A 18 -3.83 -6.48 1.88
N ARG A 19 -4.78 -7.24 2.43
CA ARG A 19 -5.09 -7.27 3.86
C ARG A 19 -5.04 -8.72 4.32
N PRO A 20 -3.95 -9.18 4.96
CA PRO A 20 -3.82 -10.56 5.40
C PRO A 20 -5.01 -11.00 6.26
N GLU A 21 -5.41 -10.12 7.19
CA GLU A 21 -6.53 -10.29 8.10
C GLU A 21 -7.92 -10.46 7.44
N TYR A 22 -8.06 -10.15 6.15
CA TYR A 22 -9.29 -10.38 5.39
C TYR A 22 -9.42 -11.84 4.95
N TYR A 23 -8.29 -12.50 4.68
CA TYR A 23 -8.24 -13.89 4.22
C TYR A 23 -8.01 -14.87 5.37
N LYS A 24 -7.25 -14.47 6.40
CA LYS A 24 -7.04 -15.23 7.64
C LYS A 24 -7.08 -14.28 8.83
N ALA A 25 -8.11 -14.41 9.66
CA ALA A 25 -8.42 -13.40 10.68
C ALA A 25 -7.33 -13.19 11.75
N ASP A 26 -6.49 -14.19 11.98
CA ASP A 26 -5.36 -14.20 12.91
C ASP A 26 -4.05 -13.67 12.29
N GLU A 27 -4.00 -13.52 10.97
CA GLU A 27 -2.81 -13.06 10.26
C GLU A 27 -2.72 -11.53 10.27
N ARG A 28 -1.74 -11.00 11.01
CA ARG A 28 -1.35 -9.57 11.02
C ARG A 28 -2.56 -8.63 11.14
N PRO A 29 -3.30 -8.71 12.27
CA PRO A 29 -4.55 -7.98 12.46
C PRO A 29 -4.34 -6.46 12.35
N GLY A 30 -5.23 -5.81 11.61
CA GLY A 30 -5.17 -4.37 11.36
C GLY A 30 -4.04 -3.90 10.45
N ILE A 31 -3.27 -4.81 9.83
CA ILE A 31 -2.25 -4.45 8.84
C ILE A 31 -2.84 -4.53 7.43
N ALA A 32 -2.49 -3.56 6.60
CA ALA A 32 -2.71 -3.56 5.18
C ALA A 32 -1.40 -3.26 4.46
N GLU A 33 -1.16 -3.97 3.36
CA GLU A 33 -0.02 -3.76 2.48
C GLU A 33 -0.48 -3.04 1.22
N VAL A 34 0.18 -1.93 0.92
CA VAL A 34 0.08 -1.25 -0.37
C VAL A 34 1.31 -1.64 -1.18
N ILE A 35 1.09 -2.35 -2.27
CA ILE A 35 2.15 -2.87 -3.14
C ILE A 35 2.18 -2.03 -4.40
N VAL A 36 3.22 -1.22 -4.56
CA VAL A 36 3.48 -0.45 -5.78
C VAL A 36 4.12 -1.38 -6.80
N ALA A 37 3.29 -1.96 -7.67
CA ALA A 37 3.72 -2.93 -8.68
C ALA A 37 4.32 -2.27 -9.93
N LYS A 38 3.85 -1.07 -10.29
CA LYS A 38 4.39 -0.26 -11.38
C LYS A 38 4.55 1.18 -10.93
N HIS A 39 5.68 1.78 -11.26
CA HIS A 39 5.92 3.20 -11.08
C HIS A 39 6.94 3.66 -12.14
N ARG A 40 6.49 4.34 -13.20
CA ARG A 40 7.39 4.75 -14.30
C ARG A 40 8.45 5.78 -13.89
N ASN A 41 8.11 6.62 -12.91
CA ASN A 41 8.90 7.78 -12.51
C ASN A 41 9.54 7.62 -11.13
N GLY A 42 9.59 6.40 -10.58
CA GLY A 42 10.10 6.17 -9.24
C GLY A 42 10.16 4.69 -8.85
N PRO A 43 10.50 4.41 -7.60
CA PRO A 43 10.67 3.03 -7.14
C PRO A 43 9.34 2.31 -6.99
N THR A 44 9.38 1.00 -7.20
CA THR A 44 8.37 0.04 -6.75
C THR A 44 8.69 -0.42 -5.33
N GLY A 45 7.72 -1.03 -4.65
CA GLY A 45 7.92 -1.50 -3.28
C GLY A 45 6.63 -1.83 -2.56
N MET A 46 6.75 -2.15 -1.28
CA MET A 46 5.63 -2.45 -0.39
C MET A 46 5.66 -1.48 0.79
N ILE A 47 4.49 -0.95 1.12
CA ILE A 47 4.29 -0.02 2.23
C ILE A 47 3.25 -0.64 3.16
N GLU A 48 3.61 -0.79 4.42
CA GLU A 48 2.69 -1.28 5.45
C GLU A 48 1.95 -0.11 6.10
N LEU A 49 0.63 -0.24 6.17
CA LEU A 49 -0.28 0.71 6.78
C LEU A 49 -1.12 0.02 7.84
N LYS A 50 -1.57 0.79 8.82
CA LYS A 50 -2.60 0.34 9.76
C LYS A 50 -3.98 0.61 9.18
N PHE A 51 -4.82 -0.42 9.07
CA PHE A 51 -6.21 -0.29 8.63
C PHE A 51 -7.18 -0.35 9.81
N ARG A 52 -8.02 0.68 9.93
CA ARG A 52 -9.13 0.73 10.89
C ARG A 52 -10.45 0.45 10.17
N ARG A 53 -10.97 -0.77 10.39
CA ARG A 53 -12.21 -1.28 9.77
C ARG A 53 -13.44 -0.42 10.11
N ASP A 54 -13.52 0.05 11.34
CA ASP A 54 -14.62 0.86 11.86
C ASP A 54 -14.78 2.22 11.17
N HIS A 55 -13.69 2.75 10.61
CA HIS A 55 -13.69 4.02 9.88
C HIS A 55 -13.38 3.87 8.39
N THR A 56 -13.08 2.65 7.92
CA THR A 56 -12.53 2.39 6.57
C THR A 56 -11.35 3.33 6.25
N ARG A 57 -10.42 3.47 7.20
CA ARG A 57 -9.28 4.42 7.09
C ARG A 57 -7.94 3.73 7.26
N PHE A 58 -6.96 4.20 6.50
CA PHE A 58 -5.55 3.82 6.62
C PHE A 58 -4.78 4.88 7.39
N TYR A 59 -3.84 4.44 8.21
CA TYR A 59 -2.93 5.26 8.98
C TYR A 59 -1.50 4.79 8.73
N ASN A 60 -0.55 5.71 8.81
CA ASN A 60 0.87 5.35 8.77
C ASN A 60 1.18 4.39 9.93
N LEU A 61 1.89 3.30 9.63
CA LEU A 61 2.29 2.33 10.64
C LEU A 61 3.43 2.88 11.52
N GLU A 62 4.27 3.75 10.96
CA GLU A 62 5.27 4.52 11.70
C GLU A 62 4.75 5.90 12.10
N THR A 63 4.72 6.14 13.40
CA THR A 63 4.80 7.50 13.96
C THR A 63 6.28 7.78 14.20
N ARG A 64 7.07 8.18 13.19
CA ARG A 64 8.22 9.03 13.52
C ARG A 64 7.61 10.32 14.04
N ARG A 65 7.43 10.42 15.36
CA ARG A 65 7.38 11.72 16.01
C ARG A 65 8.80 12.26 15.83
N PRO A 66 9.07 13.26 14.96
CA PRO A 66 10.34 13.94 15.07
C PRO A 66 10.40 14.46 16.51
N GLU A 67 11.44 14.10 17.25
CA GLU A 67 11.69 14.73 18.53
C GLU A 67 11.78 16.24 18.27
N PRO A 68 11.05 17.09 19.00
CA PRO A 68 11.12 18.53 18.79
C PRO A 68 12.53 19.00 19.17
N GLY A 69 13.38 19.26 18.17
CA GLY A 69 14.70 19.88 18.37
C GLY A 69 15.89 19.27 17.63
N THR A 70 15.73 18.71 16.44
CA THR A 70 16.89 18.40 15.58
C THR A 70 16.69 18.99 14.19
N GLU A 71 17.05 20.28 14.07
CA GLU A 71 17.61 20.89 12.86
C GLU A 71 19.06 21.28 13.16
#